data_AF-A0A7S3HVM0-F1
#
_entry.id   AF-A0A7S3HVM0-F1
#
_cell.length_a   1.000
_cell.length_b   1.000
_cell.length_c   1.000
_cell.angle_alpha   90.00
_cell.angle_beta   90.00
_cell.angle_gamma   90.00
#
_symmetry.space_group_name_H-M   'P 1'
#
loop_
_entity.id
_entity.type
_entity.pdbx_description
1 polymer ?
#
loop_
_entity_poly.entity_id
_entity_poly.type
_entity_poly.pdbx_seq_one_letter_code
_entity_poly.pdbx_strand_id
1 'polypeptide(L)'
;MWYLYLRRDQQYLRSYRTHNLWLDQYTKKLRTPKIHALHVHFLRRMAKSVSGMRFAGALYALTFCAGIKFALGFTAAPAAKDAENEENFRLLSIFPKNRYGFTTRIMSDFELLLESALNEKFIDNAVLYQDNELTATEIEDMEAGLVSDFAPSDVANLIHDRSEHAHDSFKSLRYPDRVGTNYPKGDALSCYKILPKKQ
;
A
#
# COMPACT_ATOMS: atom_id res chain seq x y z
N MET A 1 10.28 -8.29 71.98
CA MET A 1 9.63 -6.99 71.65
C MET A 1 10.57 -6.11 70.82
N TRP A 2 10.62 -6.31 69.50
CA TRP A 2 11.47 -5.49 68.60
C TRP A 2 10.97 -4.04 68.48
N TYR A 3 9.67 -3.83 68.67
CA TYR A 3 9.01 -2.53 68.61
C TYR A 3 9.52 -1.52 69.65
N LEU A 4 10.03 -1.99 70.79
CA LEU A 4 10.60 -1.13 71.85
C LEU A 4 11.96 -0.51 71.45
N TYR A 5 12.66 -1.11 70.49
CA TYR A 5 13.97 -0.63 70.00
C TYR A 5 13.85 0.24 68.74
N LEU A 6 12.63 0.51 68.27
CA LEU A 6 12.40 1.33 67.09
C LEU A 6 12.65 2.81 67.44
N ARG A 7 13.65 3.43 66.80
CA ARG A 7 13.94 4.86 66.97
C ARG A 7 12.83 5.70 66.33
N ARG A 8 11.94 6.25 67.15
CA ARG A 8 10.85 7.15 66.70
C ARG A 8 11.31 8.57 66.43
N ASP A 9 12.48 8.93 66.96
CA ASP A 9 13.03 10.29 66.86
C ASP A 9 13.67 10.57 65.48
N GLN A 10 13.92 9.53 64.69
CA GLN A 10 14.36 9.69 63.30
C GLN A 10 13.15 9.94 62.41
N GLN A 11 13.15 11.04 61.65
CA GLN A 11 12.19 11.27 60.57
C GLN A 11 12.27 10.12 59.57
N TYR A 12 11.28 9.22 59.61
CA TYR A 12 11.22 8.08 58.71
C TYR A 12 10.57 8.51 57.39
N LEU A 13 11.17 8.15 56.27
CA LEU A 13 10.49 8.28 54.98
C LEU A 13 9.39 7.22 54.93
N ARG A 14 8.15 7.64 54.67
CA ARG A 14 7.07 6.68 54.42
C ARG A 14 7.21 6.12 53.00
N SER A 15 8.05 5.10 52.84
CA SER A 15 8.30 4.45 51.56
C SER A 15 7.25 3.40 51.24
N TYR A 16 6.64 3.48 50.05
CA TYR A 16 5.80 2.43 49.48
C TYR A 16 6.14 2.26 48.01
N ARG A 17 6.46 1.03 47.57
CA ARG A 17 6.89 0.73 46.19
C ARG A 17 7.93 1.72 45.67
N THR A 18 9.03 1.87 46.40
CA THR A 18 10.16 2.80 46.12
C THR A 18 9.80 4.29 46.05
N HIS A 19 8.57 4.70 46.39
CA HIS A 19 8.14 6.09 46.44
C HIS A 19 7.96 6.61 47.87
N ASN A 20 8.38 7.85 48.12
CA ASN A 20 8.09 8.55 49.37
C ASN A 20 6.67 9.14 49.33
N LEU A 21 5.77 8.64 50.18
CA LEU A 21 4.39 9.10 50.27
C LEU A 21 4.23 10.48 50.90
N TRP A 22 5.23 10.93 51.66
CA TRP A 22 5.25 12.28 52.25
C TRP A 22 5.86 13.33 51.32
N LEU A 23 6.18 12.95 50.08
CA LEU A 23 6.62 13.90 49.08
C LEU A 23 5.45 14.80 48.66
N ASP A 24 5.52 16.08 49.02
CA ASP A 24 4.59 17.08 48.50
C ASP A 24 4.94 17.40 47.04
N GLN A 25 4.21 16.77 46.11
CA GLN A 25 4.38 16.94 44.67
C GLN A 25 3.99 18.34 44.17
N TYR A 26 3.32 19.15 45.00
CA TYR A 26 2.84 20.49 44.64
C TYR A 26 3.78 21.60 45.11
N THR A 27 4.87 21.26 45.81
CA THR A 27 5.92 22.23 46.15
C THR A 27 6.64 22.73 44.89
N LYS A 28 7.02 24.01 44.91
CA LYS A 28 7.56 24.77 43.75
C LYS A 28 8.75 24.10 43.03
N LYS A 29 9.47 23.18 43.68
CA LYS A 29 10.64 22.49 43.10
C LYS A 29 10.29 21.47 42.01
N LEU A 30 9.07 20.92 41.98
CA LEU A 30 8.65 19.90 41.00
C LEU A 30 7.93 20.46 39.76
N ARG A 31 7.75 21.78 39.66
CA ARG A 31 7.24 22.53 38.48
C ARG A 31 6.01 21.90 37.80
N THR A 32 5.12 21.24 38.52
CA THR A 32 3.87 20.74 37.89
C THR A 32 2.85 21.88 37.83
N PRO A 33 2.36 22.28 36.65
CA PRO A 33 1.30 23.27 36.55
C PRO A 33 0.04 22.75 37.26
N LYS A 34 -0.77 23.66 37.82
CA LYS A 34 -2.03 23.28 38.50
C LYS A 34 -3.16 22.99 37.50
N ILE A 35 -3.08 23.59 36.31
CA ILE A 35 -4.04 23.43 35.22
C ILE A 35 -3.44 22.45 34.21
N HIS A 36 -4.21 21.42 33.87
CA HIS A 36 -3.82 20.38 32.94
C HIS A 36 -4.91 20.19 31.89
N ALA A 37 -4.50 19.88 30.66
CA ALA A 37 -5.43 19.32 29.68
C ALA A 37 -6.00 17.99 30.20
N LEU A 38 -7.22 17.65 29.78
CA LEU A 38 -7.97 16.49 30.29
C LEU A 38 -7.18 15.18 30.21
N HIS A 39 -6.51 14.92 29.09
CA HIS A 39 -5.70 13.71 28.88
C HIS A 39 -4.49 13.66 29.82
N VAL A 40 -3.82 14.79 30.08
CA VAL A 40 -2.71 14.88 31.04
C VAL A 40 -3.21 14.65 32.46
N HIS A 41 -4.39 15.17 32.82
CA HIS A 41 -4.99 14.94 34.14
C HIS A 41 -5.33 13.46 34.35
N PHE A 42 -5.89 12.80 33.33
CA PHE A 42 -6.17 11.37 33.35
C PHE A 42 -4.90 10.53 33.54
N LEU A 43 -3.85 10.80 32.74
CA LEU A 43 -2.56 10.11 32.85
C LEU A 43 -1.92 10.33 34.22
N ARG A 44 -2.01 11.55 34.79
CA ARG A 44 -1.49 11.85 36.13
C ARG A 44 -2.22 11.07 37.22
N ARG A 45 -3.54 10.91 37.13
CA ARG A 45 -4.33 10.07 38.07
C ARG A 45 -3.92 8.60 38.00
N MET A 46 -3.67 8.07 36.81
CA MET A 46 -3.23 6.68 36.65
C MET A 46 -1.81 6.46 37.16
N ALA A 47 -0.89 7.38 36.82
CA ALA A 47 0.52 7.24 37.16
C ALA A 47 0.87 7.51 38.63
N LYS A 48 0.09 8.35 39.33
CA LYS A 48 0.25 8.77 40.75
C LYS A 48 1.61 9.40 41.13
N SER A 49 2.57 9.39 40.21
CA SER A 49 3.95 9.84 40.38
C SER A 49 4.41 10.58 39.12
N VAL A 50 5.36 11.49 39.29
CA VAL A 50 5.92 12.27 38.16
C VAL A 50 6.71 11.37 37.20
N SER A 51 7.45 10.40 37.72
CA SER A 51 8.17 9.41 36.90
C SER A 51 7.21 8.52 36.11
N GLY A 52 6.14 8.03 36.75
CA GLY A 52 5.09 7.27 36.06
C GLY A 52 4.38 8.08 34.98
N MET A 53 4.19 9.39 35.20
CA MET A 53 3.57 10.28 34.22
C MET A 53 4.42 10.44 32.96
N ARG A 54 5.76 10.48 33.09
CA ARG A 54 6.68 10.52 31.95
C ARG A 54 6.60 9.23 31.12
N PHE A 55 6.59 8.08 31.78
CA PHE A 55 6.47 6.80 31.11
C PHE A 55 5.11 6.63 30.41
N ALA A 56 4.01 6.95 31.11
CA ALA A 56 2.68 6.91 30.53
C ALA A 56 2.51 7.91 29.37
N GLY A 57 3.14 9.08 29.45
CA GLY A 57 3.19 10.05 28.36
C GLY A 57 3.93 9.51 27.13
N ALA A 58 5.04 8.78 27.31
CA ALA A 58 5.76 8.15 26.21
C ALA A 58 4.92 7.07 25.52
N LEU A 59 4.22 6.22 26.29
CA LEU A 59 3.29 5.23 25.73
C LEU A 59 2.13 5.88 24.98
N TYR A 60 1.54 6.94 25.54
CA TYR A 60 0.47 7.68 24.90
C TYR A 60 0.91 8.27 23.56
N ALA A 61 2.10 8.87 23.49
CA ALA A 61 2.66 9.40 22.25
C ALA A 61 2.87 8.31 21.19
N LEU A 62 3.40 7.15 21.58
CA LEU A 62 3.57 6.01 20.68
C LEU A 62 2.23 5.50 20.13
N THR A 63 1.22 5.37 20.99
CA THR A 63 -0.13 4.95 20.55
C THR A 63 -0.77 5.97 19.62
N PHE A 64 -0.51 7.27 19.84
CA PHE A 64 -1.02 8.33 18.98
C PHE A 64 -0.36 8.32 17.60
N CYS A 65 0.97 8.16 17.54
CA CYS A 65 1.69 7.99 16.28
C CYS A 65 1.23 6.73 15.51
N ALA A 66 0.99 5.62 16.21
CA ALA A 66 0.44 4.40 15.62
C ALA A 66 -0.98 4.63 15.06
N GLY A 67 -1.83 5.36 15.79
CA GLY A 67 -3.17 5.75 15.35
C GLY A 67 -3.15 6.61 14.09
N ILE A 68 -2.22 7.58 14.00
CA ILE A 68 -2.04 8.38 12.78
C ILE A 68 -1.63 7.49 11.61
N LYS A 69 -0.64 6.60 11.80
CA LYS A 69 -0.20 5.69 10.75
C LYS A 69 -1.33 4.77 10.27
N PHE A 70 -2.16 4.30 11.19
CA PHE A 70 -3.34 3.50 10.89
C PHE A 70 -4.39 4.29 10.09
N ALA A 71 -4.68 5.53 10.50
CA ALA A 71 -5.60 6.40 9.77
C ALA A 71 -5.11 6.71 8.35
N LEU A 72 -3.82 6.96 8.17
CA LEU A 72 -3.20 7.16 6.85
C LEU A 72 -3.16 5.87 6.01
N GLY A 73 -3.14 4.70 6.64
CA GLY A 73 -3.14 3.41 5.94
C GLY A 73 -4.49 3.05 5.31
N PHE A 74 -5.61 3.62 5.78
CA PHE A 74 -6.93 3.34 5.24
C PHE A 74 -7.21 3.98 3.88
N THR A 75 -6.44 4.99 3.48
CA THR A 75 -6.63 5.65 2.18
C THR A 75 -5.94 4.91 1.03
N ALA A 76 -5.08 3.92 1.33
CA ALA A 76 -4.46 3.09 0.31
C ALA A 76 -5.43 2.01 -0.13
N ALA A 77 -5.75 1.96 -1.43
CA ALA A 77 -6.42 0.81 -2.01
C ALA A 77 -5.61 -0.46 -1.71
N PRO A 78 -6.26 -1.59 -1.38
CA PRO A 78 -5.54 -2.84 -1.20
C PRO A 78 -4.77 -3.16 -2.50
N ALA A 79 -3.52 -3.62 -2.36
CA ALA A 79 -2.79 -4.12 -3.50
C ALA A 79 -3.59 -5.26 -4.15
N ALA A 80 -3.78 -5.19 -5.47
CA ALA A 80 -4.54 -6.18 -6.23
C ALA A 80 -4.00 -7.59 -5.95
N LYS A 81 -4.89 -8.56 -5.80
CA LYS A 81 -4.49 -9.95 -5.53
C LYS A 81 -3.83 -10.52 -6.77
N ASP A 82 -2.79 -11.35 -6.60
CA ASP A 82 -2.08 -11.97 -7.72
C ASP A 82 -3.01 -12.76 -8.67
N ALA A 83 -4.09 -13.32 -8.13
CA ALA A 83 -5.13 -14.01 -8.91
C ALA A 83 -5.89 -13.08 -9.87
N GLU A 84 -6.25 -11.88 -9.42
CA GLU A 84 -6.97 -10.88 -10.25
C GLU A 84 -6.09 -10.40 -11.42
N ASN A 85 -4.77 -10.30 -11.17
CA ASN A 85 -3.80 -9.99 -12.20
C ASN A 85 -3.64 -11.14 -13.22
N GLU A 86 -3.63 -12.39 -12.75
CA GLU A 86 -3.55 -13.54 -13.64
C GLU A 86 -4.77 -13.64 -14.57
N GLU A 87 -5.97 -13.44 -14.04
CA GLU A 87 -7.21 -13.40 -14.83
C GLU A 87 -7.17 -12.30 -15.90
N ASN A 88 -6.69 -11.10 -15.55
CA ASN A 88 -6.53 -10.02 -16.52
C ASN A 88 -5.55 -10.39 -17.66
N PHE A 89 -4.42 -11.02 -17.32
CA PHE A 89 -3.45 -11.45 -18.33
C PHE A 89 -3.99 -12.53 -19.27
N ARG A 90 -4.87 -13.41 -18.78
CA ARG A 90 -5.59 -14.39 -19.60
C ARG A 90 -6.56 -13.68 -20.55
N LEU A 91 -7.40 -12.77 -20.04
CA LEU A 91 -8.33 -12.01 -20.87
C LEU A 91 -7.61 -11.22 -21.98
N LEU A 92 -6.49 -10.55 -21.66
CA LEU A 92 -5.66 -9.84 -22.62
C LEU A 92 -5.06 -10.73 -23.72
N SER A 93 -4.94 -12.04 -23.48
CA SER A 93 -4.47 -13.01 -24.48
C SER A 93 -5.58 -13.52 -25.40
N ILE A 94 -6.82 -13.52 -24.91
CA ILE A 94 -7.99 -14.01 -25.65
C ILE A 94 -8.53 -12.93 -26.58
N PHE A 95 -8.61 -11.68 -26.12
CA PHE A 95 -9.17 -10.60 -26.92
C PHE A 95 -8.20 -10.11 -28.00
N PRO A 96 -8.65 -10.02 -29.27
CA PRO A 96 -7.85 -9.39 -30.31
C PRO A 96 -7.73 -7.88 -30.03
N LYS A 97 -6.50 -7.39 -30.12
CA LYS A 97 -6.19 -5.95 -29.99
C LYS A 97 -6.27 -5.26 -31.35
N ASN A 98 -6.70 -4.01 -31.37
CA ASN A 98 -6.64 -3.17 -32.57
C ASN A 98 -5.18 -2.76 -32.90
N ARG A 99 -4.97 -2.04 -34.00
CA ARG A 99 -3.65 -1.53 -34.41
C ARG A 99 -3.00 -0.65 -33.34
N TYR A 100 -3.83 -0.07 -32.47
CA TYR A 100 -3.45 0.80 -31.36
C TYR A 100 -3.22 0.04 -30.04
N GLY A 101 -3.32 -1.29 -30.01
CA GLY A 101 -3.09 -2.09 -28.80
C GLY A 101 -4.25 -2.14 -27.80
N PHE A 102 -5.40 -1.54 -28.11
CA PHE A 102 -6.61 -1.56 -27.29
C PHE A 102 -7.53 -2.73 -27.66
N THR A 103 -8.22 -3.28 -26.67
CA THR A 103 -9.24 -4.31 -26.84
C THR A 103 -10.59 -3.65 -27.16
N THR A 104 -10.85 -3.38 -28.43
CA THR A 104 -12.09 -2.71 -28.87
C THR A 104 -13.25 -3.66 -29.15
N ARG A 105 -12.99 -4.97 -29.25
CA ARG A 105 -14.00 -6.01 -29.55
C ARG A 105 -14.35 -6.85 -28.33
N ILE A 106 -14.67 -6.21 -27.21
CA ILE A 106 -15.04 -6.93 -25.98
C ILE A 106 -16.43 -7.56 -26.11
N MET A 107 -17.33 -6.90 -26.84
CA MET A 107 -18.72 -7.33 -27.00
C MET A 107 -18.93 -8.37 -28.12
N SER A 108 -17.87 -8.91 -28.71
CA SER A 108 -18.02 -9.86 -29.83
C SER A 108 -18.54 -11.23 -29.40
N ASP A 109 -18.38 -11.60 -28.13
CA ASP A 109 -18.83 -12.88 -27.58
C ASP A 109 -19.38 -12.68 -26.17
N PHE A 110 -20.54 -13.29 -25.87
CA PHE A 110 -21.30 -13.02 -24.65
C PHE A 110 -20.66 -13.66 -23.42
N GLU A 111 -20.12 -14.88 -23.54
CA GLU A 111 -19.48 -15.58 -22.41
C GLU A 111 -18.19 -14.86 -21.98
N LEU A 112 -17.37 -14.45 -22.94
CA LEU A 112 -16.16 -13.67 -22.71
C LEU A 112 -16.46 -12.27 -22.18
N LEU A 113 -17.57 -11.65 -22.60
CA LEU A 113 -18.01 -10.37 -22.05
C LEU A 113 -18.30 -10.48 -20.55
N LEU A 114 -18.96 -11.54 -20.10
CA LEU A 114 -19.27 -11.72 -18.67
C LEU A 114 -18.01 -11.91 -17.83
N GLU A 115 -17.06 -12.74 -18.30
CA GLU A 115 -15.78 -12.92 -17.62
C GLU A 115 -14.97 -11.61 -17.58
N SER A 116 -15.00 -10.85 -18.67
CA SER A 116 -14.32 -9.55 -18.75
C SER A 116 -14.98 -8.47 -17.88
N ALA A 117 -16.30 -8.45 -17.78
CA ALA A 117 -17.05 -7.48 -16.99
C ALA A 117 -16.88 -7.69 -15.48
N LEU A 118 -16.56 -8.92 -15.07
CA LEU A 118 -16.22 -9.24 -13.69
C LEU A 118 -14.79 -8.83 -13.32
N ASN A 119 -13.94 -8.51 -14.30
CA ASN A 119 -12.58 -8.03 -14.08
C ASN A 119 -12.50 -6.51 -14.32
N GLU A 120 -12.60 -5.73 -13.25
CA GLU A 120 -12.58 -4.26 -13.30
C GLU A 120 -11.33 -3.72 -14.01
N LYS A 121 -10.16 -4.31 -13.75
CA LYS A 121 -8.89 -3.89 -14.37
C LYS A 121 -8.87 -4.08 -15.88
N PHE A 122 -9.53 -5.13 -16.38
CA PHE A 122 -9.64 -5.35 -17.81
C PHE A 122 -10.57 -4.31 -18.48
N ILE A 123 -11.70 -4.00 -17.84
CA ILE A 123 -12.64 -2.99 -18.34
C ILE A 123 -12.01 -1.60 -18.35
N ASP A 124 -11.32 -1.21 -17.28
CA ASP A 124 -10.59 0.06 -17.21
C ASP A 124 -9.60 0.17 -18.37
N ASN A 125 -8.79 -0.87 -18.59
CA ASN A 125 -7.82 -0.91 -19.68
C ASN A 125 -8.44 -0.84 -21.08
N ALA A 126 -9.66 -1.36 -21.24
CA ALA A 126 -10.32 -1.39 -22.51
C ALA A 126 -11.03 -0.07 -22.86
N VAL A 127 -11.36 0.75 -21.86
CA VAL A 127 -11.96 2.09 -22.04
C VAL A 127 -10.89 3.17 -22.23
N LEU A 128 -9.62 2.90 -21.90
CA LEU A 128 -8.50 3.86 -21.99
C LEU A 128 -8.36 4.59 -23.33
N TYR A 129 -8.80 4.02 -24.46
CA TYR A 129 -8.71 4.71 -25.75
C TYR A 129 -9.61 5.95 -25.83
N GLN A 130 -10.67 6.02 -25.01
CA GLN A 130 -11.57 7.19 -24.93
C GLN A 130 -10.93 8.35 -24.15
N ASP A 131 -10.03 8.05 -23.21
CA ASP A 131 -9.36 9.06 -22.38
C ASP A 131 -8.25 9.80 -23.14
N ASN A 132 -7.74 9.22 -24.23
CA ASN A 132 -6.67 9.83 -25.02
C ASN A 132 -7.24 10.54 -26.26
N GLU A 133 -7.38 11.86 -26.14
CA GLU A 133 -7.94 12.76 -27.17
C GLU A 133 -7.28 12.61 -28.55
N LEU A 134 -5.97 12.30 -28.60
CA LEU A 134 -5.26 12.12 -29.86
C LEU A 134 -5.66 10.81 -30.55
N THR A 135 -5.67 9.70 -29.81
CA THR A 135 -6.07 8.40 -30.40
C THR A 135 -7.56 8.34 -30.71
N ALA A 136 -8.40 9.05 -29.96
CA ALA A 136 -9.83 9.12 -30.23
C ALA A 136 -10.11 9.78 -31.59
N THR A 137 -9.45 10.92 -31.86
CA THR A 137 -9.60 11.64 -33.14
C THR A 137 -9.03 10.85 -34.33
N GLU A 138 -7.90 10.17 -34.15
CA GLU A 138 -7.36 9.27 -35.18
C GLU A 138 -8.28 8.08 -35.49
N ILE A 139 -8.99 7.54 -34.49
CA ILE A 139 -9.97 6.48 -34.70
C ILE A 139 -11.19 7.01 -35.47
N GLU A 140 -11.69 8.20 -35.14
CA GLU A 140 -12.78 8.86 -35.87
C GLU A 140 -12.42 9.08 -37.35
N ASP A 141 -11.20 9.53 -37.64
CA ASP A 141 -10.70 9.72 -39.00
C ASP A 141 -10.61 8.39 -39.77
N MET A 142 -10.17 7.31 -39.09
CA MET A 142 -10.16 5.97 -39.68
C MET A 142 -11.58 5.45 -39.97
N GLU A 143 -12.54 5.70 -39.08
CA GLU A 143 -13.95 5.35 -39.29
C GLU A 143 -14.59 6.16 -40.42
N ALA A 144 -14.15 7.41 -40.62
CA ALA A 144 -14.49 8.26 -41.76
C ALA A 144 -13.82 7.82 -43.09
N GLY A 145 -12.97 6.79 -43.05
CA GLY A 145 -12.35 6.17 -44.22
C GLY A 145 -10.94 6.66 -44.54
N LEU A 146 -10.34 7.51 -43.71
CA LEU A 146 -8.95 7.93 -43.85
C LEU A 146 -8.03 6.89 -43.19
N VAL A 147 -7.81 5.78 -43.90
CA VAL A 147 -6.98 4.67 -43.41
C VAL A 147 -5.62 4.67 -44.12
N SER A 148 -4.55 4.77 -43.32
CA SER A 148 -3.16 4.57 -43.77
C SER A 148 -2.52 3.38 -43.04
N ASP A 149 -1.36 2.95 -43.54
CA ASP A 149 -0.47 2.04 -42.83
C ASP A 149 0.29 2.80 -41.73
N PHE A 150 0.44 2.16 -40.57
CA PHE A 150 1.15 2.73 -39.42
C PHE A 150 2.65 2.56 -39.57
N ALA A 151 3.42 3.61 -39.24
CA ALA A 151 4.84 3.44 -39.07
C ALA A 151 5.13 2.69 -37.75
N PRO A 152 6.22 1.91 -37.68
CA PRO A 152 6.62 1.26 -36.43
C PRO A 152 6.86 2.23 -35.26
N SER A 153 7.19 3.49 -35.55
CA SER A 153 7.32 4.58 -34.57
C SER A 153 6.01 4.91 -33.88
N ASP A 154 4.90 4.81 -34.62
CA ASP A 154 3.58 5.22 -34.15
C ASP A 154 3.04 4.17 -33.18
N VAL A 155 3.33 2.89 -33.44
CA VAL A 155 2.97 1.76 -32.57
C VAL A 155 3.80 1.73 -31.27
N ALA A 156 5.02 2.29 -31.27
CA ALA A 156 5.96 2.20 -30.16
C ALA A 156 5.50 2.97 -28.91
N ASN A 157 4.75 4.06 -29.09
CA ASN A 157 4.26 4.87 -27.98
C ASN A 157 2.92 4.37 -27.41
N LEU A 158 2.22 3.43 -28.05
CA LEU A 158 0.84 3.10 -27.69
C LEU A 158 0.67 2.03 -26.59
N ILE A 159 1.75 1.47 -26.06
CA ILE A 159 1.67 0.65 -24.84
C ILE A 159 1.87 1.59 -23.66
N HIS A 160 0.86 2.39 -23.33
CA HIS A 160 0.86 3.22 -22.13
C HIS A 160 0.09 2.51 -21.03
N ASP A 161 0.81 1.90 -20.09
CA ASP A 161 0.27 1.47 -18.81
C ASP A 161 0.41 2.65 -17.82
N ARG A 162 -0.70 3.08 -17.21
CA ARG A 162 -0.74 4.32 -16.40
C ARG A 162 0.05 4.23 -15.10
N SER A 163 0.45 3.02 -14.70
CA SER A 163 1.23 2.77 -13.48
C SER A 163 2.13 1.55 -13.62
N GLU A 164 3.40 1.80 -13.94
CA GLU A 164 4.54 1.02 -13.43
C GLU A 164 4.59 -0.50 -13.71
N HIS A 165 4.61 -0.91 -14.99
CA HIS A 165 5.06 -2.26 -15.37
C HIS A 165 6.13 -2.23 -16.48
N ALA A 166 7.40 -2.31 -16.06
CA ALA A 166 8.58 -2.79 -16.79
C ALA A 166 8.63 -2.60 -18.33
N HIS A 167 8.72 -1.36 -18.81
CA HIS A 167 8.87 -1.03 -20.24
C HIS A 167 10.31 -1.17 -20.82
N ASP A 168 11.23 -1.82 -20.11
CA ASP A 168 12.65 -1.84 -20.51
C ASP A 168 13.04 -2.89 -21.56
N SER A 169 12.08 -3.58 -22.19
CA SER A 169 12.38 -4.56 -23.25
C SER A 169 11.71 -4.22 -24.57
N PHE A 170 12.51 -3.63 -25.45
CA PHE A 170 12.33 -3.53 -26.90
C PHE A 170 11.72 -4.81 -27.50
N LYS A 171 10.55 -4.67 -28.14
CA LYS A 171 9.77 -5.74 -28.78
C LYS A 171 10.28 -5.98 -30.20
N SER A 172 11.15 -6.98 -30.40
CA SER A 172 11.62 -7.38 -31.74
C SER A 172 10.91 -8.64 -32.23
N LEU A 173 10.40 -8.63 -33.47
CA LEU A 173 9.76 -9.78 -34.16
C LEU A 173 10.71 -10.96 -34.45
N ARG A 174 11.99 -10.87 -34.08
CA ARG A 174 13.05 -11.82 -34.46
C ARG A 174 13.36 -12.88 -33.41
N TYR A 175 12.88 -12.72 -32.17
CA TYR A 175 13.12 -13.65 -31.06
C TYR A 175 11.82 -13.92 -30.27
N PRO A 176 11.15 -15.07 -30.50
CA PRO A 176 9.89 -15.40 -29.84
C PRO A 176 10.01 -15.47 -28.29
N ASP A 177 11.17 -15.86 -27.77
CA ASP A 177 11.47 -15.87 -26.32
C ASP A 177 11.68 -14.48 -25.70
N ARG A 178 11.63 -13.40 -26.50
CA ARG A 178 11.59 -12.00 -26.06
C ARG A 178 10.27 -11.32 -26.42
N VAL A 179 9.25 -12.10 -26.78
CA VAL A 179 7.93 -11.58 -27.08
C VAL A 179 7.18 -11.45 -25.77
N GLY A 180 6.73 -10.23 -25.48
CA GLY A 180 5.99 -9.87 -24.28
C GLY A 180 4.88 -10.85 -23.99
N THR A 181 5.18 -11.80 -23.12
CA THR A 181 4.19 -12.45 -22.31
C THR A 181 3.62 -11.36 -21.41
N ASN A 182 2.29 -11.28 -21.30
CA ASN A 182 1.67 -10.38 -20.31
C ASN A 182 2.08 -10.74 -18.86
N TYR A 183 2.79 -11.86 -18.67
CA TYR A 183 3.35 -12.29 -17.40
C TYR A 183 4.63 -11.51 -17.03
N PRO A 184 4.85 -11.20 -15.74
CA PRO A 184 6.13 -10.68 -15.26
C PRO A 184 7.25 -11.70 -15.56
N LYS A 185 8.47 -11.20 -15.79
CA LYS A 185 9.65 -12.04 -16.05
C LYS A 185 9.88 -13.00 -14.88
N GLY A 186 9.44 -14.24 -15.03
CA GLY A 186 9.66 -15.32 -14.07
C GLY A 186 10.86 -16.18 -14.46
N ASP A 187 11.61 -16.64 -13.46
CA ASP A 187 12.77 -17.55 -13.59
C ASP A 187 12.34 -19.03 -13.82
N ALA A 188 11.16 -19.24 -14.41
CA ALA A 188 10.47 -20.53 -14.46
C ALA A 188 10.56 -21.25 -15.81
N LEU A 189 10.99 -20.58 -16.88
CA LEU A 189 10.86 -21.10 -18.25
C LEU A 189 12.14 -21.05 -19.09
N SER A 190 13.32 -20.99 -18.48
CA SER A 190 14.52 -21.35 -19.26
C SER A 190 14.50 -22.87 -19.48
N CYS A 191 14.47 -23.29 -20.74
CA CYS A 191 14.53 -24.70 -21.16
C CYS A 191 15.80 -25.44 -20.66
N TYR A 192 16.70 -24.72 -19.99
CA TYR A 192 17.97 -25.18 -19.43
C TYR A 192 17.99 -25.27 -17.91
N LYS A 193 16.89 -24.93 -17.21
CA LYS A 193 16.83 -25.08 -15.76
C LYS A 193 16.57 -26.55 -15.41
N ILE A 194 17.65 -27.31 -15.34
CA ILE A 194 17.67 -28.64 -14.73
C ILE A 194 17.27 -28.43 -13.27
N LEU A 195 16.01 -28.74 -12.93
CA LEU A 195 15.61 -28.93 -11.54
C LEU A 195 16.61 -29.91 -10.91
N PRO A 196 17.22 -29.61 -9.74
CA PRO A 196 18.11 -30.57 -9.11
C PRO A 196 17.31 -31.86 -8.85
N LYS A 197 17.70 -32.95 -9.53
CA LYS A 197 17.22 -34.28 -9.22
C LYS A 197 17.66 -34.59 -7.79
N LYS A 198 16.71 -34.54 -6.86
CA LYS A 198 16.71 -35.15 -5.53
C LYS A 198 17.99 -35.02 -4.70
N GLN A 199 17.90 -34.26 -3.60
CA GLN A 199 18.36 -34.74 -2.29
C GLN A 199 17.29 -34.39 -1.26
#